data_AF-A0A2G9H539-F1
#
_entry.id   AF-A0A2G9H539-F1
#
_cell.length_a   1.000
_cell.length_b   1.000
_cell.length_c   1.000
_cell.angle_alpha   90.00
_cell.angle_beta   90.00
_cell.angle_gamma   90.00
#
_symmetry.space_group_name_H-M   'P 1'
#
loop_
_entity.id
_entity.type
_entity.pdbx_description
1 polymer ?
#
loop_
_entity_poly.entity_id
_entity_poly.type
_entity_poly.pdbx_seq_one_letter_code
_entity_poly.pdbx_strand_id
1 'polypeptide(L)'
;MLVVEFLLPSWWEVQISVVAAAFVVMAYCFFLIGESCSCGDGRRLADSSTGGASVNVDREEIAQFKGDPETNSAYLIKVELLAAKNLTAENLNGLSDSFALITCGGKKRFSSMVPSSRNPIWREEFNFSVDELPVEIIVTIYAWDTIRRCTVLGSVTTSVEHEGQTGAIWYTLEGASGKVCLHIKTLKRQMGSSSF
;
A
#
# COMPACT_ATOMS: atom_id res chain seq x y z
N MET A 1 50.86 39.57 -6.63
CA MET A 1 49.70 40.05 -5.85
C MET A 1 48.45 39.49 -6.52
N LEU A 2 47.62 38.80 -5.76
CA LEU A 2 46.70 37.75 -6.20
C LEU A 2 45.67 38.19 -7.26
N VAL A 3 45.57 37.36 -8.30
CA VAL A 3 44.44 37.29 -9.22
C VAL A 3 43.27 36.66 -8.46
N VAL A 4 42.29 37.46 -8.08
CA VAL A 4 40.95 36.98 -7.75
C VAL A 4 39.95 38.02 -8.25
N GLU A 5 39.81 38.14 -9.58
CA GLU A 5 38.58 38.73 -10.13
C GLU A 5 37.46 37.79 -9.74
N PHE A 6 36.75 38.19 -8.69
CA PHE A 6 35.62 37.48 -8.12
C PHE A 6 34.56 37.45 -9.23
N LEU A 7 34.49 36.33 -9.94
CA LEU A 7 33.46 36.00 -10.92
C LEU A 7 32.10 35.92 -10.19
N LEU A 8 31.59 37.07 -9.79
CA LEU A 8 30.28 37.17 -9.17
C LEU A 8 29.25 37.02 -10.29
N PRO A 9 28.32 36.06 -10.17
CA PRO A 9 27.26 35.90 -11.14
C PRO A 9 26.45 37.20 -11.24
N SER A 10 26.02 37.51 -12.45
CA SER A 10 25.17 38.67 -12.69
C SER A 10 23.85 38.54 -11.92
N TRP A 11 23.25 39.67 -11.53
CA TRP A 11 22.04 39.66 -10.69
C TRP A 11 20.86 38.90 -11.31
N TRP A 12 20.80 38.83 -12.65
CA TRP A 12 19.83 38.02 -13.40
C TRP A 12 20.12 36.51 -13.34
N GLU A 13 21.39 36.11 -13.39
CA GLU A 13 21.78 34.69 -13.20
C GLU A 13 21.45 34.21 -11.79
N VAL A 14 21.59 35.10 -10.78
CA VAL A 14 21.15 34.82 -9.41
C VAL A 14 19.64 34.58 -9.36
N GLN A 15 18.83 35.38 -10.07
CA GLN A 15 17.39 35.18 -10.10
C GLN A 15 17.00 33.85 -10.75
N ILE A 16 17.59 33.50 -11.90
CA ILE A 16 17.32 32.24 -12.59
C ILE A 16 17.74 31.04 -11.71
N SER A 17 18.88 31.15 -11.04
CA SER A 17 19.38 30.14 -10.10
C SER A 17 18.43 29.95 -8.91
N VAL A 18 17.93 31.04 -8.32
CA VAL A 18 16.96 30.99 -7.20
C VAL A 18 15.62 30.41 -7.66
N VAL A 19 15.12 30.78 -8.83
CA VAL A 19 13.85 30.25 -9.38
C VAL A 19 13.99 28.77 -9.73
N ALA A 20 15.10 28.37 -10.35
CA ALA A 20 15.40 26.97 -10.65
C ALA A 20 15.53 26.15 -9.37
N ALA A 21 16.25 26.66 -8.36
CA ALA A 21 16.36 26.02 -7.05
C ALA A 21 14.99 25.89 -6.37
N ALA A 22 14.15 26.93 -6.40
CA ALA A 22 12.80 26.88 -5.85
C ALA A 22 11.91 25.87 -6.59
N PHE A 23 12.00 25.77 -7.91
CA PHE A 23 11.25 24.78 -8.70
C PHE A 23 11.73 23.35 -8.44
N VAL A 24 13.04 23.14 -8.31
CA VAL A 24 13.62 21.84 -7.94
C VAL A 24 13.23 21.47 -6.52
N VAL A 25 13.27 22.41 -5.56
CA VAL A 25 12.80 22.19 -4.18
C VAL A 25 11.29 21.94 -4.16
N MET A 26 10.48 22.65 -4.96
CA MET A 26 9.04 22.43 -5.03
C MET A 26 8.70 21.07 -5.65
N ALA A 27 9.39 20.68 -6.73
CA ALA A 27 9.27 19.36 -7.34
C ALA A 27 9.74 18.27 -6.37
N TYR A 28 10.86 18.48 -5.69
CA TYR A 28 11.40 17.57 -4.68
C TYR A 28 10.46 17.44 -3.48
N CYS A 29 9.86 18.54 -3.00
CA CYS A 29 8.78 18.50 -2.02
C CYS A 29 7.55 17.75 -2.56
N PHE A 30 7.21 17.90 -3.84
CA PHE A 30 6.11 17.17 -4.47
C PHE A 30 6.42 15.66 -4.60
N PHE A 31 7.68 15.28 -4.79
CA PHE A 31 8.15 13.89 -4.81
C PHE A 31 8.29 13.31 -3.40
N LEU A 32 8.73 14.08 -2.40
CA LEU A 32 8.82 13.68 -1.00
C LEU A 32 7.45 13.61 -0.30
N ILE A 33 6.51 14.48 -0.66
CA ILE A 33 5.10 14.42 -0.23
C ILE A 33 4.31 13.40 -1.08
N GLY A 34 4.90 12.93 -2.19
CA GLY A 34 4.34 11.89 -3.07
C GLY A 34 4.15 10.52 -2.43
N GLU A 35 4.62 10.34 -1.18
CA GLU A 35 4.45 9.15 -0.36
C GLU A 35 3.40 9.33 0.76
N SER A 36 2.40 10.16 0.51
CA SER A 36 1.20 10.17 1.34
C SER A 36 -0.03 10.41 0.49
N CYS A 37 -0.56 9.31 -0.05
CA CYS A 37 -2.01 9.15 -0.05
C CYS A 37 -2.43 9.26 1.41
N SER A 38 -2.70 10.48 1.88
CA SER A 38 -3.20 10.72 3.23
C SER A 38 -4.60 10.13 3.28
N CYS A 39 -4.68 8.83 3.57
CA CYS A 39 -5.86 8.21 4.11
C CYS A 39 -5.96 8.78 5.53
N GLY A 40 -6.72 9.86 5.70
CA GLY A 40 -6.90 10.48 7.00
C GLY A 40 -7.53 9.48 7.96
N ASP A 41 -6.71 8.92 8.86
CA ASP A 41 -7.19 8.17 10.01
C ASP A 41 -7.91 9.15 10.95
N GLY A 42 -9.24 9.06 10.99
CA GLY A 42 -10.13 9.96 11.72
C GLY A 42 -10.19 9.70 13.22
N ARG A 43 -9.04 9.54 13.90
CA ARG A 43 -8.97 9.48 15.36
C ARG A 43 -8.04 10.57 15.89
N ARG A 44 -8.61 11.70 16.33
CA ARG A 44 -7.89 12.74 17.10
C ARG A 44 -8.15 12.53 18.60
N LEU A 45 -7.08 12.50 19.39
CA LEU A 45 -6.82 13.45 20.51
C LEU A 45 -5.40 13.23 21.11
N ALA A 46 -4.56 14.27 20.98
CA ALA A 46 -3.37 14.70 21.75
C ALA A 46 -2.20 13.69 21.99
N ASP A 47 -0.92 14.01 21.82
CA ASP A 47 -0.23 15.30 21.98
C ASP A 47 1.17 15.29 21.31
N SER A 48 1.65 16.50 21.03
CA SER A 48 3.04 17.02 20.90
C SER A 48 4.20 16.22 20.26
N SER A 49 4.95 16.96 19.43
CA SER A 49 6.39 16.90 19.12
C SER A 49 6.85 16.43 17.71
N THR A 50 7.37 17.41 16.96
CA THR A 50 8.73 17.44 16.37
C THR A 50 9.13 16.46 15.25
N GLY A 51 9.40 17.03 14.06
CA GLY A 51 10.36 16.53 13.05
C GLY A 51 9.90 15.32 12.22
N GLY A 52 9.84 15.32 10.88
CA GLY A 52 10.65 16.04 9.90
C GLY A 52 11.90 15.24 9.50
N ALA A 53 11.75 14.11 8.80
CA ALA A 53 12.80 13.49 7.98
C ALA A 53 12.24 12.33 7.12
N SER A 54 12.13 12.52 5.81
CA SER A 54 11.96 11.46 4.81
C SER A 54 13.26 11.33 4.01
N VAL A 55 13.81 10.11 4.03
CA VAL A 55 15.04 9.68 3.37
C VAL A 55 14.80 9.50 1.88
N ASN A 56 15.77 9.93 1.05
CA ASN A 56 15.81 9.74 -0.40
C ASN A 56 15.81 8.26 -0.80
N VAL A 57 15.05 7.90 -1.83
CA VAL A 57 15.24 6.67 -2.59
C VAL A 57 15.45 7.05 -4.05
N ASP A 58 16.70 6.92 -4.50
CA ASP A 58 17.08 7.04 -5.89
C ASP A 58 16.46 5.93 -6.73
N ARG A 59 16.04 6.34 -7.91
CA ARG A 59 15.41 5.57 -8.97
C ARG A 59 16.50 5.03 -9.88
N GLU A 60 16.70 3.72 -9.85
CA GLU A 60 17.15 2.91 -11.00
C GLU A 60 17.19 1.42 -10.59
N GLU A 61 16.12 0.67 -10.86
CA GLU A 61 16.29 -0.74 -11.24
C GLU A 61 15.10 -1.19 -12.07
N ILE A 62 15.42 -1.65 -13.28
CA ILE A 62 14.57 -2.41 -14.19
C ILE A 62 13.83 -3.46 -13.39
N ALA A 63 12.54 -3.68 -13.69
CA ALA A 63 11.66 -4.66 -13.06
C ALA A 63 12.36 -6.01 -12.86
N GLN A 64 12.99 -6.15 -11.71
CA GLN A 64 13.52 -7.40 -11.21
C GLN A 64 12.54 -7.80 -10.13
N PHE A 65 11.65 -8.71 -10.49
CA PHE A 65 10.97 -9.63 -9.58
C PHE A 65 12.07 -10.29 -8.73
N LYS A 66 12.55 -9.58 -7.71
CA LYS A 66 13.36 -10.15 -6.66
C LYS A 66 12.36 -10.90 -5.80
N GLY A 67 12.09 -12.14 -6.21
CA GLY A 67 11.59 -13.14 -5.30
C GLY A 67 12.48 -13.05 -4.07
N ASP A 68 11.91 -12.54 -2.98
CA ASP A 68 12.45 -12.79 -1.66
C ASP A 68 12.72 -14.30 -1.60
N PRO A 69 13.86 -14.78 -1.05
CA PRO A 69 14.08 -16.21 -0.86
C PRO A 69 13.08 -16.75 0.18
N GLU A 70 11.83 -16.91 -0.26
CA GLU A 70 10.71 -17.62 0.35
C GLU A 70 10.99 -19.13 0.26
N THR A 71 12.21 -19.56 0.55
CA THR A 71 12.63 -20.95 0.48
C THR A 71 12.59 -21.65 1.83
N ASN A 72 12.38 -20.89 2.92
CA ASN A 72 12.35 -21.44 4.28
C ASN A 72 11.12 -21.02 5.11
N SER A 73 10.08 -20.49 4.49
CA SER A 73 8.82 -20.22 5.17
C SER A 73 7.96 -21.49 5.24
N ALA A 74 7.49 -21.82 6.44
CA ALA A 74 6.84 -23.12 6.75
C ALA A 74 5.43 -23.25 6.19
N TYR A 75 4.72 -22.14 5.98
CA TYR A 75 3.36 -22.10 5.47
C TYR A 75 3.23 -21.15 4.28
N LEU A 76 2.33 -21.48 3.36
CA LEU A 76 1.89 -20.66 2.25
C LEU A 76 0.41 -20.36 2.42
N ILE A 77 0.09 -19.10 2.66
CA ILE A 77 -1.27 -18.55 2.77
C ILE A 77 -1.65 -17.96 1.42
N LYS A 78 -2.65 -18.56 0.77
CA LYS A 78 -3.27 -18.05 -0.44
C LYS A 78 -4.55 -17.33 -0.06
N VAL A 79 -4.62 -16.04 -0.36
CA VAL A 79 -5.81 -15.21 -0.14
C VAL A 79 -6.38 -14.86 -1.50
N GLU A 80 -7.52 -15.42 -1.84
CA GLU A 80 -8.28 -15.09 -3.05
C GLU A 80 -9.33 -14.03 -2.71
N LEU A 81 -9.12 -12.81 -3.23
CA LEU A 81 -10.04 -11.70 -3.15
C LEU A 81 -11.03 -11.80 -4.31
N LEU A 82 -12.26 -12.22 -4.01
CA LEU A 82 -13.26 -12.49 -5.05
C LEU A 82 -14.01 -11.23 -5.45
N ALA A 83 -14.73 -10.62 -4.50
CA ALA A 83 -15.59 -9.46 -4.75
C ALA A 83 -15.91 -8.72 -3.45
N ALA A 84 -16.39 -7.48 -3.55
CA ALA A 84 -17.12 -6.82 -2.48
C ALA A 84 -18.52 -6.44 -2.94
N LYS A 85 -19.42 -6.14 -2.01
CA LYS A 85 -20.79 -5.71 -2.31
C LYS A 85 -21.31 -4.74 -1.27
N ASN A 86 -22.29 -3.93 -1.69
CA ASN A 86 -22.96 -2.93 -0.87
C ASN A 86 -21.97 -1.95 -0.20
N LEU A 87 -20.89 -1.59 -0.90
CA LEU A 87 -19.98 -0.54 -0.44
C LEU A 87 -20.71 0.80 -0.39
N THR A 88 -20.44 1.60 0.66
CA THR A 88 -21.14 2.88 0.90
C THR A 88 -21.02 3.82 -0.31
N ALA A 89 -22.18 4.25 -0.81
CA ALA A 89 -22.33 5.16 -1.94
C ALA A 89 -21.68 6.53 -1.74
N GLU A 90 -21.75 7.05 -0.52
CA GLU A 90 -21.28 8.39 -0.15
C GLU A 90 -19.77 8.57 -0.36
N ASN A 91 -19.03 7.45 -0.38
CA ASN A 91 -17.58 7.44 -0.58
C ASN A 91 -17.18 7.12 -2.03
N LEU A 92 -18.15 6.89 -2.93
CA LEU A 92 -17.94 6.50 -4.32
C LEU A 92 -18.61 7.51 -5.25
N ASN A 93 -17.88 8.56 -5.62
CA ASN A 93 -18.40 9.72 -6.36
C ASN A 93 -18.58 9.48 -7.87
N GLY A 94 -18.87 8.26 -8.32
CA GLY A 94 -18.98 7.93 -9.76
C GLY A 94 -17.67 7.99 -10.56
N LEU A 95 -16.59 8.50 -9.95
CA LEU A 95 -15.24 8.64 -10.50
C LEU A 95 -14.16 7.96 -9.64
N SER A 96 -14.56 7.31 -8.53
CA SER A 96 -13.62 6.70 -7.59
C SER A 96 -13.38 5.23 -7.92
N ASP A 97 -12.11 4.85 -8.06
CA ASP A 97 -11.70 3.48 -8.30
C ASP A 97 -11.50 2.75 -6.97
N SER A 98 -12.01 1.53 -6.85
CA SER A 98 -11.86 0.74 -5.62
C SER A 98 -10.69 -0.23 -5.73
N PHE A 99 -9.87 -0.32 -4.69
CA PHE A 99 -8.82 -1.33 -4.56
C PHE A 99 -8.75 -1.84 -3.12
N ALA A 100 -8.13 -3.00 -2.91
CA ALA A 100 -7.93 -3.59 -1.59
C ALA A 100 -6.44 -3.67 -1.25
N LEU A 101 -6.11 -3.42 0.02
CA LEU A 101 -4.83 -3.72 0.63
C LEU A 101 -5.00 -4.97 1.50
N ILE A 102 -4.28 -6.02 1.16
CA ILE A 102 -4.24 -7.27 1.91
C ILE A 102 -2.93 -7.29 2.70
N THR A 103 -3.03 -7.38 4.02
CA THR A 103 -1.90 -7.54 4.93
C THR A 103 -1.97 -8.92 5.57
N CYS A 104 -0.88 -9.70 5.50
CA CYS A 104 -0.78 -11.01 6.12
C CYS A 104 0.64 -11.22 6.65
N GLY A 105 0.80 -11.48 7.94
CA GLY A 105 2.11 -11.69 8.56
C GLY A 105 3.09 -10.53 8.33
N GLY A 106 2.61 -9.29 8.37
CA GLY A 106 3.40 -8.07 8.10
C GLY A 106 3.66 -7.76 6.62
N LYS A 107 3.42 -8.71 5.70
CA LYS A 107 3.55 -8.50 4.25
C LYS A 107 2.29 -7.87 3.70
N LYS A 108 2.44 -6.90 2.78
CA LYS A 108 1.34 -6.14 2.17
C LYS A 108 1.26 -6.39 0.66
N ARG A 109 0.05 -6.53 0.13
CA ARG A 109 -0.24 -6.64 -1.31
C ARG A 109 -1.44 -5.78 -1.67
N PHE A 110 -1.36 -5.12 -2.82
CA PHE A 110 -2.45 -4.32 -3.36
C PHE A 110 -3.14 -5.10 -4.49
N SER A 111 -4.46 -5.02 -4.54
CA SER A 111 -5.24 -5.51 -5.67
C SER A 111 -5.18 -4.55 -6.86
N SER A 112 -5.68 -4.99 -8.01
CA SER A 112 -6.00 -4.07 -9.10
C SER A 112 -7.10 -3.09 -8.68
N MET A 113 -7.12 -1.95 -9.38
CA MET A 113 -8.20 -0.97 -9.28
C MET A 113 -9.41 -1.40 -10.12
N VAL A 114 -10.60 -1.34 -9.52
CA VAL A 114 -11.87 -1.61 -10.17
C VAL A 114 -12.65 -0.29 -10.31
N PRO A 115 -13.03 0.13 -11.53
CA PRO A 115 -13.71 1.38 -11.73
C PRO A 115 -15.09 1.47 -11.08
N SER A 116 -15.29 2.54 -10.33
CA SER A 116 -16.57 3.05 -9.78
C SER A 116 -17.71 2.05 -9.61
N SER A 117 -17.47 1.00 -8.82
CA SER A 117 -18.48 -0.01 -8.53
C SER A 117 -18.69 -0.14 -7.02
N ARG A 118 -19.95 -0.15 -6.59
CA ARG A 118 -20.35 -0.54 -5.23
C ARG A 118 -20.23 -2.05 -4.99
N ASN A 119 -20.04 -2.80 -6.08
CA ASN A 119 -19.92 -4.25 -6.09
C ASN A 119 -18.69 -4.64 -6.93
N PRO A 120 -17.48 -4.22 -6.53
CA PRO A 120 -16.27 -4.51 -7.29
C PRO A 120 -15.99 -6.01 -7.29
N ILE A 121 -15.45 -6.51 -8.40
CA ILE A 121 -15.08 -7.92 -8.58
C ILE A 121 -13.62 -7.94 -9.01
N TRP A 122 -12.78 -8.57 -8.20
CA TRP A 122 -11.34 -8.68 -8.46
C TRP A 122 -10.99 -10.06 -9.02
N ARG A 123 -11.36 -11.13 -8.30
CA ARG A 123 -10.93 -12.52 -8.58
C ARG A 123 -9.41 -12.65 -8.67
N GLU A 124 -8.74 -12.04 -7.71
CA GLU A 124 -7.27 -12.01 -7.63
C GLU A 124 -6.78 -12.90 -6.50
N GLU A 125 -5.69 -13.63 -6.73
CA GLU A 125 -5.04 -14.47 -5.72
C GLU A 125 -3.74 -13.81 -5.24
N PHE A 126 -3.56 -13.74 -3.93
CA PHE A 126 -2.36 -13.24 -3.28
C PHE A 126 -1.71 -14.35 -2.46
N ASN A 127 -0.41 -14.54 -2.67
CA ASN A 127 0.38 -15.55 -1.98
C ASN A 127 1.28 -14.90 -0.93
N PHE A 128 1.16 -15.34 0.31
CA PHE A 128 1.97 -14.90 1.45
C PHE A 128 2.60 -16.12 2.09
N SER A 129 3.93 -16.18 2.15
CA SER A 129 4.55 -17.23 2.96
C SER A 129 4.81 -16.73 4.38
N VAL A 130 4.56 -17.60 5.35
CA VAL A 130 4.56 -17.31 6.77
C VAL A 130 5.31 -18.42 7.49
N ASP A 131 6.06 -18.07 8.53
CA ASP A 131 6.89 -19.03 9.27
C ASP A 131 6.10 -19.83 10.31
N GLU A 132 5.06 -19.21 10.90
CA GLU A 132 4.27 -19.80 11.98
C GLU A 132 2.78 -19.44 11.88
N LEU A 133 1.92 -20.30 12.41
CA LEU A 133 0.50 -20.04 12.64
C LEU A 133 0.27 -19.93 14.16
N PRO A 134 -0.67 -19.08 14.64
CA PRO A 134 -1.66 -18.35 13.87
C PRO A 134 -1.12 -17.10 13.16
N VAL A 135 -1.76 -16.73 12.05
CA VAL A 135 -1.46 -15.49 11.33
C VAL A 135 -2.72 -14.68 11.08
N GLU A 136 -2.61 -13.37 11.27
CA GLU A 136 -3.68 -12.42 11.00
C GLU A 136 -3.65 -11.95 9.54
N ILE A 137 -4.83 -11.92 8.92
CA ILE A 137 -5.09 -11.36 7.60
C ILE A 137 -6.02 -10.16 7.77
N ILE A 138 -5.55 -8.99 7.34
CA ILE A 138 -6.31 -7.74 7.33
C ILE A 138 -6.55 -7.36 5.88
N VAL A 139 -7.81 -7.16 5.51
CA VAL A 139 -8.21 -6.67 4.18
C VAL A 139 -8.90 -5.33 4.34
N THR A 140 -8.27 -4.27 3.85
CA THR A 140 -8.82 -2.91 3.86
C THR A 140 -9.17 -2.51 2.44
N ILE A 141 -10.41 -2.08 2.21
CA ILE A 141 -10.87 -1.58 0.91
C ILE A 141 -10.76 -0.06 0.89
N TYR A 142 -10.25 0.48 -0.20
CA TYR A 142 -10.04 1.91 -0.41
C TYR A 142 -10.77 2.39 -1.66
N ALA A 143 -11.24 3.64 -1.62
CA ALA A 143 -11.67 4.41 -2.77
C ALA A 143 -10.59 5.45 -3.12
N TRP A 144 -10.04 5.33 -4.32
CA TRP A 144 -9.12 6.29 -4.91
C TRP A 144 -9.90 7.33 -5.72
N ASP A 145 -9.84 8.60 -5.32
CA ASP A 145 -10.42 9.74 -6.05
C ASP A 145 -9.34 10.43 -6.90
N THR A 146 -9.75 11.01 -8.02
CA THR A 146 -8.89 11.73 -8.99
C THR A 146 -8.13 12.90 -8.35
N ILE A 147 -8.63 13.43 -7.23
CA ILE A 147 -8.01 14.51 -6.45
C ILE A 147 -7.09 13.93 -5.34
N ARG A 148 -6.40 12.82 -5.60
CA ARG A 148 -5.41 12.16 -4.70
C ARG A 148 -5.90 11.88 -3.27
N ARG A 149 -7.20 11.77 -3.06
CA ARG A 149 -7.78 11.38 -1.77
C ARG A 149 -8.08 9.90 -1.81
N CYS A 150 -7.65 9.22 -0.75
CA CYS A 150 -7.89 7.80 -0.57
C CYS A 150 -8.76 7.63 0.68
N THR A 151 -9.98 7.15 0.51
CA THR A 151 -10.93 6.98 1.61
C THR A 151 -11.07 5.50 1.92
N VAL A 152 -11.01 5.13 3.19
CA VAL A 152 -11.26 3.75 3.63
C VAL A 152 -12.75 3.45 3.47
N LEU A 153 -13.07 2.45 2.64
CA LEU A 153 -14.44 1.94 2.44
C LEU A 153 -14.80 0.83 3.41
N GLY A 154 -13.87 0.38 4.26
CA GLY A 154 -14.08 -0.62 5.28
C GLY A 154 -12.88 -1.56 5.42
N SER A 155 -12.79 -2.24 6.56
CA SER A 155 -11.75 -3.21 6.85
C SER A 155 -12.32 -4.49 7.42
N VAL A 156 -11.68 -5.63 7.19
CA VAL A 156 -11.96 -6.88 7.89
C VAL A 156 -10.65 -7.50 8.35
N THR A 157 -10.69 -8.05 9.56
CA THR A 157 -9.61 -8.85 10.13
C THR A 157 -10.09 -10.28 10.32
N THR A 158 -9.31 -11.26 9.83
CA THR A 158 -9.55 -12.69 10.02
C THR A 158 -8.23 -13.38 10.35
N SER A 159 -8.22 -14.31 11.30
CA SER A 159 -7.03 -15.12 11.61
C SER A 159 -7.09 -16.47 10.92
N VAL A 160 -5.92 -17.04 10.67
CA VAL A 160 -5.72 -18.41 10.21
C VAL A 160 -4.98 -19.16 11.31
N GLU A 161 -5.67 -20.08 11.97
CA GLU A 161 -5.11 -20.86 13.10
C GLU A 161 -4.42 -22.14 12.64
N HIS A 162 -4.95 -22.78 11.59
CA HIS A 162 -4.55 -24.11 11.17
C HIS A 162 -4.47 -24.23 9.65
N GLU A 163 -3.78 -25.30 9.19
CA GLU A 163 -3.78 -25.72 7.80
C GLU A 163 -5.19 -26.08 7.33
N GLY A 164 -5.52 -25.74 6.08
CA GLY A 164 -6.83 -26.01 5.52
C GLY A 164 -7.23 -25.05 4.41
N GLN A 165 -8.49 -25.14 4.00
CA GLN A 165 -9.09 -24.21 3.06
C GLN A 165 -10.44 -23.75 3.59
N THR A 166 -10.70 -22.45 3.50
CA THR A 166 -12.05 -21.92 3.68
C THR A 166 -12.83 -22.08 2.38
N GLY A 167 -14.14 -21.92 2.42
CA GLY A 167 -14.92 -21.69 1.19
C GLY A 167 -14.82 -20.22 0.75
N ALA A 168 -15.62 -19.86 -0.24
CA ALA A 168 -15.90 -18.46 -0.52
C ALA A 168 -16.83 -17.90 0.57
N ILE A 169 -16.27 -17.16 1.53
CA ILE A 169 -16.99 -16.63 2.69
C ILE A 169 -17.16 -15.12 2.55
N TRP A 170 -18.34 -14.62 2.91
CA TRP A 170 -18.62 -13.18 2.95
C TRP A 170 -18.37 -12.65 4.37
N TYR A 171 -17.40 -11.75 4.48
CA TYR A 171 -17.09 -11.03 5.71
C TYR A 171 -17.73 -9.65 5.70
N THR A 172 -18.28 -9.22 6.84
CA THR A 172 -18.80 -7.87 7.00
C THR A 172 -17.65 -6.90 7.26
N LEU A 173 -17.63 -5.79 6.54
CA LEU A 173 -16.61 -4.75 6.72
C LEU A 173 -16.91 -3.94 7.98
N GLU A 174 -15.90 -3.70 8.80
CA GLU A 174 -15.94 -2.77 9.93
C GLU A 174 -15.69 -1.33 9.45
N GLY A 175 -16.34 -0.37 10.11
CA GLY A 175 -16.18 1.07 9.84
C GLY A 175 -16.99 1.60 8.66
N ALA A 176 -17.66 0.74 7.89
CA ALA A 176 -18.47 1.13 6.73
C ALA A 176 -19.55 0.09 6.41
N SER A 177 -20.46 0.41 5.50
CA SER A 177 -21.42 -0.57 4.98
C SER A 177 -20.78 -1.39 3.86
N GLY A 178 -20.95 -2.71 3.92
CA GLY A 178 -20.55 -3.60 2.84
C GLY A 178 -20.10 -4.96 3.34
N LYS A 179 -19.84 -5.85 2.37
CA LYS A 179 -19.24 -7.16 2.62
C LYS A 179 -18.16 -7.44 1.59
N VAL A 180 -17.13 -8.17 1.99
CA VAL A 180 -16.07 -8.67 1.10
C VAL A 180 -16.09 -10.19 1.09
N CYS A 181 -15.90 -10.78 -0.09
CA CYS A 181 -15.84 -12.22 -0.29
C CYS A 181 -14.39 -12.64 -0.44
N LEU A 182 -13.95 -13.49 0.49
CA LEU A 182 -12.60 -14.01 0.54
C LEU A 182 -12.64 -15.54 0.53
N HIS A 183 -11.63 -16.13 -0.07
CA HIS A 183 -11.36 -17.55 -0.03
C HIS A 183 -9.89 -17.75 0.34
N ILE A 184 -9.63 -18.45 1.43
CA ILE A 184 -8.30 -18.53 2.06
C ILE A 184 -7.87 -19.99 2.07
N LYS A 185 -6.66 -20.27 1.60
CA LYS A 185 -6.05 -21.60 1.65
C LYS A 185 -4.70 -21.52 2.35
N THR A 186 -4.47 -22.46 3.26
CA THR A 186 -3.27 -22.56 4.07
C THR A 186 -2.62 -23.89 3.80
N LEU A 187 -1.40 -23.85 3.24
CA LEU A 187 -0.63 -25.02 2.83
C LEU A 187 0.68 -25.07 3.61
N LYS A 188 1.01 -26.20 4.22
CA LYS A 188 2.35 -26.42 4.79
C LYS A 188 3.36 -26.66 3.67
N ARG A 189 4.42 -25.86 3.62
CA ARG A 189 5.54 -26.07 2.70
C ARG A 189 6.44 -27.16 3.28
N GLN A 190 6.57 -28.28 2.56
CA GLN A 190 7.52 -29.32 2.93
C GLN A 190 8.93 -28.77 2.68
N MET A 191 9.67 -28.47 3.75
CA MET A 191 11.09 -28.21 3.64
C MET A 191 11.78 -29.54 3.36
N GLY A 192 12.26 -29.73 2.15
CA GLY A 192 13.10 -30.87 1.83
C GLY A 192 14.35 -30.80 2.70
N SER A 193 14.52 -31.76 3.60
CA SER A 193 15.76 -31.94 4.34
C SER A 193 16.88 -32.20 3.33
N SER A 194 17.67 -31.19 2.99
CA SER A 194 18.98 -31.41 2.38
C SER A 194 19.91 -31.93 3.47
N SER A 195 19.83 -33.21 3.76
CA SER A 195 20.82 -33.94 4.54
C SER A 195 22.14 -33.94 3.76
N PHE A 196 23.16 -33.28 4.31
CA PHE A 196 24.57 -33.54 4.03
C PHE A 196 25.17 -34.34 5.17
#